data_AF-A0A958H284-F1
#
_entry.id   AF-A0A958H284-F1
#
_cell.length_a   1.000
_cell.length_b   1.000
_cell.length_c   1.000
_cell.angle_alpha   90.00
_cell.angle_beta   90.00
_cell.angle_gamma   90.00
#
_symmetry.space_group_name_H-M   'P 1'
#
loop_
_entity.id
_entity.type
_entity.pdbx_description
1 polymer ?
#
loop_
_entity_poly.entity_id
_entity_poly.type
_entity_poly.pdbx_seq_one_letter_code
_entity_poly.pdbx_strand_id
1 'polypeptide(L)'
;MKFVPKTFTVANVRKVMNLVDILKYGIFFMILLNLLPLSAFFVGSPLHNIIGGIYSDFGFAGVLTASMVLTLTAWSLLYTQGLIIDGIESRYGDTRKWTSDENNIHAVHLCMFKFFNAQAAWQQLVIYFLLVALSGILVVIYESELWYWSIVAALLGMGIGYFIVILFCLLAQLTEPTLTLLPDPVARWIWAKAEALRCRLFEPVGRKEQPPHKRRIEPTHYVAVVVVLILISVGIVAWIFQSPPQFIPALVYAYTLILFLIWTFSALDFHLARFNINSLAVLIVFVFVSYLATDMDHSFEISVTDTVAQALTPVEVAKGSRQKDNLVVVVSSGGGIKAAAWTTLALRDLIMTRPELADEIRLISTVSGGTVGAAYYLNELCHSPIDSPHFWNDKDEIEKMLN
;
A
#
# COMPACT_ATOMS: atom_id res chain seq x y z
N MET A 1 -0.24 -40.03 -35.66
CA MET A 1 0.26 -39.57 -34.35
C MET A 1 -0.78 -39.86 -33.29
N LYS A 2 -0.52 -40.77 -32.33
CA LYS A 2 -1.41 -41.00 -31.18
C LYS A 2 -1.09 -39.97 -30.11
N PHE A 3 -2.01 -39.05 -29.83
CA PHE A 3 -1.95 -38.19 -28.63
C PHE A 3 -2.16 -39.08 -27.41
N VAL A 4 -1.08 -39.47 -26.75
CA VAL A 4 -1.17 -40.09 -25.43
C VAL A 4 -1.37 -38.96 -24.43
N PRO A 5 -2.50 -38.90 -23.70
CA PRO A 5 -2.71 -37.88 -22.69
C PRO A 5 -1.63 -38.04 -21.61
N LYS A 6 -0.82 -36.98 -21.41
CA LYS A 6 0.18 -36.92 -20.34
C LYS A 6 -0.53 -36.98 -19.00
N THR A 7 -0.51 -38.13 -18.33
CA THR A 7 -1.05 -38.29 -16.98
C THR A 7 -0.23 -37.44 -16.00
N PHE A 8 -0.88 -36.54 -15.28
CA PHE A 8 -0.27 -35.76 -14.21
C PHE A 8 0.21 -36.70 -13.10
N THR A 9 1.52 -36.83 -12.92
CA THR A 9 2.09 -37.66 -11.85
C THR A 9 2.03 -36.93 -10.51
N VAL A 10 1.96 -37.67 -9.40
CA VAL A 10 2.01 -37.12 -8.02
C VAL A 10 3.26 -36.25 -7.80
N ALA A 11 4.36 -36.59 -8.46
CA ALA A 11 5.60 -35.79 -8.43
C ALA A 11 5.42 -34.39 -9.04
N ASN A 12 4.67 -34.26 -10.15
CA ASN A 12 4.39 -32.97 -10.78
C ASN A 12 3.52 -32.09 -9.87
N VAL A 13 2.51 -32.68 -9.22
CA VAL A 13 1.65 -31.95 -8.26
C VAL A 13 2.49 -31.41 -7.10
N ARG A 14 3.38 -32.23 -6.51
CA ARG A 14 4.25 -31.79 -5.42
C ARG A 14 5.16 -30.62 -5.84
N LYS A 15 5.74 -30.68 -7.04
CA LYS A 15 6.59 -29.60 -7.56
C LYS A 15 5.81 -28.30 -7.79
N VAL A 16 4.60 -28.38 -8.33
CA VAL A 16 3.72 -27.21 -8.50
C VAL A 16 3.33 -26.63 -7.14
N MET A 17 2.97 -27.47 -6.17
CA MET A 17 2.66 -27.03 -4.81
C MET A 17 3.84 -26.34 -4.14
N ASN A 18 5.06 -26.86 -4.30
CA ASN A 18 6.26 -26.21 -3.78
C ASN A 18 6.50 -24.84 -4.42
N LEU A 19 6.27 -24.73 -5.74
CA LEU A 19 6.43 -23.45 -6.45
C LEU A 19 5.38 -22.42 -6.01
N VAL A 20 4.13 -22.86 -5.84
CA VAL A 20 3.08 -22.01 -5.27
C VAL A 20 3.42 -21.59 -3.86
N ASP A 21 3.98 -22.49 -3.04
CA ASP A 21 4.40 -22.17 -1.68
C ASP A 21 5.52 -21.12 -1.63
N ILE A 22 6.46 -21.19 -2.58
CA ILE A 22 7.53 -20.20 -2.74
C ILE A 22 6.99 -18.83 -3.19
N LEU A 23 6.00 -18.82 -4.10
CA LEU A 23 5.50 -17.60 -4.73
C LEU A 23 4.21 -17.06 -4.07
N LYS A 24 3.71 -17.69 -3.01
CA LYS A 24 2.39 -17.39 -2.42
C LYS A 24 2.22 -15.92 -2.06
N TYR A 25 3.25 -15.30 -1.50
CA TYR A 25 3.21 -13.88 -1.15
C TYR A 25 3.27 -12.98 -2.37
N GLY A 26 4.06 -13.35 -3.39
CA GLY A 26 4.09 -12.67 -4.68
C GLY A 26 2.72 -12.63 -5.35
N ILE A 27 2.07 -13.80 -5.42
CA ILE A 27 0.71 -13.96 -5.95
C ILE A 27 -0.30 -13.18 -5.11
N PHE A 28 -0.23 -13.28 -3.79
CA PHE A 28 -1.10 -12.55 -2.88
C PHE A 28 -1.02 -11.03 -3.09
N PHE A 29 0.18 -10.45 -3.13
CA PHE A 29 0.36 -9.02 -3.33
C PHE A 29 -0.02 -8.57 -4.74
N MET A 30 0.19 -9.40 -5.77
CA MET A 30 -0.29 -9.13 -7.11
C MET A 30 -1.83 -9.05 -7.17
N ILE A 31 -2.52 -9.99 -6.50
CA ILE A 31 -3.99 -9.97 -6.38
C ILE A 31 -4.42 -8.74 -5.58
N LEU A 32 -3.76 -8.44 -4.46
CA LEU A 32 -4.08 -7.30 -3.62
C LEU A 32 -3.93 -5.97 -4.36
N LEU A 33 -2.85 -5.77 -5.11
CA LEU A 33 -2.60 -4.56 -5.91
C LEU A 33 -3.63 -4.36 -7.03
N ASN A 34 -4.30 -5.42 -7.47
CA ASN A 34 -5.40 -5.33 -8.44
C ASN A 34 -6.78 -5.24 -7.80
N LEU A 35 -6.98 -5.89 -6.65
CA LEU A 35 -8.26 -5.89 -5.95
C LEU A 35 -8.50 -4.56 -5.22
N LEU A 36 -7.46 -3.95 -4.65
CA LEU A 36 -7.55 -2.66 -3.95
C LEU A 36 -8.15 -1.58 -4.86
N PRO A 37 -7.65 -1.34 -6.09
CA PRO A 37 -8.23 -0.34 -6.98
C PRO A 37 -9.60 -0.72 -7.51
N LEU A 38 -9.79 -1.98 -7.89
CA LEU A 38 -11.07 -2.43 -8.45
C LEU A 38 -12.23 -2.29 -7.47
N SER A 39 -11.95 -2.28 -6.17
CA SER A 39 -12.96 -2.01 -5.15
C SER A 39 -13.63 -0.65 -5.26
N ALA A 40 -12.96 0.35 -5.84
CA ALA A 40 -13.53 1.68 -6.06
C ALA A 40 -14.75 1.60 -7.00
N PHE A 41 -14.72 0.71 -8.00
CA PHE A 41 -15.80 0.56 -8.98
C PHE A 41 -17.01 -0.23 -8.47
N PHE A 42 -16.84 -1.14 -7.52
CA PHE A 42 -17.93 -2.03 -7.07
C PHE A 42 -18.74 -1.38 -5.94
N VAL A 43 -19.48 -0.32 -6.28
CA VAL A 43 -20.41 0.37 -5.36
C VAL A 43 -21.40 -0.63 -4.77
N GLY A 44 -21.55 -0.63 -3.44
CA GLY A 44 -22.39 -1.58 -2.70
C GLY A 44 -21.69 -2.86 -2.26
N SER A 45 -20.45 -3.11 -2.70
CA SER A 45 -19.64 -4.18 -2.12
C SER A 45 -19.16 -3.79 -0.70
N PRO A 46 -19.05 -4.75 0.24
CA PRO A 46 -18.47 -4.49 1.56
C PRO A 46 -17.06 -3.87 1.47
N LEU A 47 -16.31 -4.24 0.43
CA LEU A 47 -14.95 -3.78 0.20
C LEU A 47 -14.91 -2.30 -0.18
N HIS A 48 -15.82 -1.84 -1.07
CA HIS A 48 -15.96 -0.42 -1.40
C HIS A 48 -16.23 0.45 -0.16
N ASN A 49 -17.03 -0.02 0.78
CA ASN A 49 -17.34 0.74 2.00
C ASN A 49 -16.15 0.89 2.95
N ILE A 50 -15.18 -0.04 2.90
CA ILE A 50 -14.00 -0.02 3.76
C ILE A 50 -12.86 0.77 3.11
N ILE A 51 -12.59 0.54 1.82
CA ILE A 51 -11.39 1.07 1.16
C ILE A 51 -11.68 1.98 -0.03
N GLY A 52 -12.94 2.11 -0.48
CA GLY A 52 -13.29 2.99 -1.61
C GLY A 52 -12.96 4.46 -1.34
N GLY A 53 -13.11 4.92 -0.10
CA GLY A 53 -12.75 6.28 0.30
C GLY A 53 -11.24 6.59 0.27
N ILE A 54 -10.38 5.58 0.09
CA ILE A 54 -8.93 5.80 -0.10
C ILE A 54 -8.64 6.36 -1.51
N TYR A 55 -9.60 6.21 -2.43
CA TYR A 55 -9.49 6.59 -3.84
C TYR A 55 -10.24 7.90 -4.17
N SER A 56 -10.43 8.82 -3.23
CA SER A 56 -11.05 10.13 -3.52
C SER A 56 -10.03 11.27 -3.64
N ASP A 57 -10.45 12.35 -4.30
CA ASP A 57 -9.79 13.67 -4.32
C ASP A 57 -8.36 13.71 -4.88
N PHE A 58 -8.13 13.07 -6.03
CA PHE A 58 -6.81 13.13 -6.66
C PHE A 58 -6.62 14.41 -7.48
N GLY A 59 -5.94 15.39 -6.88
CA GLY A 59 -5.27 16.46 -7.63
C GLY A 59 -4.06 15.95 -8.41
N PHE A 60 -3.47 16.80 -9.27
CA PHE A 60 -2.29 16.45 -10.09
C PHE A 60 -1.14 15.82 -9.29
N ALA A 61 -0.80 16.41 -8.14
CA ALA A 61 0.26 15.91 -7.26
C ALA A 61 -0.09 14.55 -6.65
N GLY A 62 -1.37 14.32 -6.32
CA GLY A 62 -1.87 13.05 -5.80
C GLY A 62 -1.76 11.94 -6.83
N VAL A 63 -2.19 12.19 -8.08
CA VAL A 63 -2.05 11.23 -9.19
C VAL A 63 -0.59 10.90 -9.47
N LEU A 64 0.27 11.92 -9.52
CA LEU A 64 1.70 11.78 -9.78
C LEU A 64 2.37 10.91 -8.70
N THR A 65 2.13 11.23 -7.43
CA THR A 65 2.74 10.51 -6.30
C THR A 65 2.19 9.08 -6.17
N ALA A 66 0.88 8.88 -6.32
CA ALA A 66 0.27 7.56 -6.31
C ALA A 66 0.82 6.66 -7.44
N SER A 67 0.92 7.19 -8.66
CA SER A 67 1.45 6.45 -9.81
C SER A 67 2.94 6.12 -9.65
N MET A 68 3.72 7.04 -9.08
CA MET A 68 5.12 6.83 -8.75
C MET A 68 5.30 5.70 -7.72
N VAL A 69 4.58 5.76 -6.60
CA VAL A 69 4.70 4.74 -5.54
C VAL A 69 4.15 3.38 -5.98
N LEU A 70 3.04 3.35 -6.72
CA LEU A 70 2.52 2.13 -7.31
C LEU A 70 3.53 1.49 -8.27
N THR A 71 4.25 2.31 -9.05
CA THR A 71 5.32 1.83 -9.94
C THR A 71 6.47 1.19 -9.15
N LEU A 72 6.92 1.85 -8.09
CA LEU A 72 7.96 1.31 -7.19
C LEU A 72 7.50 0.02 -6.50
N THR A 73 6.21 -0.07 -6.15
CA THR A 73 5.60 -1.23 -5.51
C THR A 73 5.53 -2.42 -6.46
N ALA A 74 5.03 -2.20 -7.68
CA ALA A 74 4.98 -3.22 -8.72
C ALA A 74 6.39 -3.74 -9.06
N TRP A 75 7.35 -2.82 -9.22
CA TRP A 75 8.73 -3.21 -9.49
C TRP A 75 9.36 -4.00 -8.34
N SER A 76 9.13 -3.58 -7.10
CA SER A 76 9.59 -4.29 -5.92
C SER A 76 9.01 -5.70 -5.81
N LEU A 77 7.75 -5.88 -6.19
CA LEU A 77 7.13 -7.21 -6.27
C LEU A 77 7.87 -8.09 -7.29
N LEU A 78 8.08 -7.59 -8.51
CA LEU A 78 8.82 -8.34 -9.53
C LEU A 78 10.23 -8.72 -9.04
N TYR A 79 10.94 -7.73 -8.49
CA TYR A 79 12.31 -7.89 -8.07
C TYR A 79 12.46 -8.91 -6.93
N THR A 80 11.64 -8.79 -5.89
CA THR A 80 11.67 -9.72 -4.75
C THR A 80 11.33 -11.15 -5.16
N GLN A 81 10.38 -11.36 -6.09
CA GLN A 81 10.12 -12.70 -6.63
C GLN A 81 11.32 -13.26 -7.40
N GLY A 82 11.97 -12.44 -8.23
CA GLY A 82 13.20 -12.83 -8.92
C GLY A 82 14.31 -13.24 -7.95
N LEU A 83 14.52 -12.45 -6.90
CA LEU A 83 15.51 -12.76 -5.86
C LEU A 83 15.23 -14.08 -5.13
N ILE A 84 13.96 -14.36 -4.84
CA ILE A 84 13.57 -15.61 -4.18
C ILE A 84 13.89 -16.80 -5.09
N ILE A 85 13.53 -16.71 -6.38
CA ILE A 85 13.79 -17.77 -7.36
C ILE A 85 15.30 -18.00 -7.50
N ASP A 86 16.07 -16.94 -7.74
CA ASP A 86 17.52 -17.02 -7.92
C ASP A 86 18.21 -17.59 -6.69
N GLY A 87 17.84 -17.15 -5.49
CA GLY A 87 18.48 -17.64 -4.26
C GLY A 87 17.99 -19.02 -3.80
N ILE A 88 16.88 -19.53 -4.32
CA ILE A 88 16.50 -20.94 -4.20
C ILE A 88 17.35 -21.77 -5.16
N GLU A 89 17.50 -21.34 -6.41
CA GLU A 89 18.36 -22.01 -7.40
C GLU A 89 19.81 -22.09 -6.91
N SER A 90 20.37 -20.99 -6.39
CA SER A 90 21.72 -20.95 -5.79
C SER A 90 21.87 -21.94 -4.62
N ARG A 91 20.83 -22.10 -3.79
CA ARG A 91 20.83 -23.04 -2.64
C ARG A 91 20.76 -24.51 -3.04
N TYR A 92 20.04 -24.83 -4.11
CA TYR A 92 19.79 -26.22 -4.54
C TYR A 92 20.59 -26.62 -5.80
N GLY A 93 21.32 -25.69 -6.41
CA GLY A 93 21.97 -25.80 -7.72
C GLY A 93 23.10 -26.83 -7.82
N ASP A 94 23.66 -27.31 -6.71
CA ASP A 94 24.61 -28.42 -6.74
C ASP A 94 23.94 -29.80 -6.83
N THR A 95 22.60 -29.84 -6.82
CA THR A 95 21.83 -31.06 -7.10
C THR A 95 21.25 -31.03 -8.52
N ARG A 96 22.06 -31.46 -9.50
CA ARG A 96 21.60 -31.92 -10.84
C ARG A 96 20.58 -33.08 -10.81
N LYS A 97 19.90 -33.32 -9.67
CA LYS A 97 18.88 -34.35 -9.45
C LYS A 97 17.45 -33.82 -9.53
N TRP A 98 17.22 -32.51 -9.68
CA TRP A 98 15.85 -31.99 -9.89
C TRP A 98 15.36 -32.09 -11.34
N THR A 99 16.27 -32.28 -12.30
CA THR A 99 16.04 -32.21 -13.76
C THR A 99 15.86 -33.56 -14.46
N SER A 100 16.06 -34.72 -13.82
CA SER A 100 16.03 -36.01 -14.55
C SER A 100 14.63 -36.49 -14.99
N ASP A 101 13.60 -35.64 -14.93
CA ASP A 101 12.28 -35.90 -15.51
C ASP A 101 11.87 -34.69 -16.36
N GLU A 102 12.57 -34.57 -17.50
CA GLU A 102 12.98 -33.33 -18.16
C GLU A 102 11.84 -32.62 -18.93
N ASN A 103 10.80 -33.31 -19.40
CA ASN A 103 9.96 -32.76 -20.48
C ASN A 103 8.67 -32.02 -20.06
N ASN A 104 8.25 -32.03 -18.79
CA ASN A 104 7.03 -31.34 -18.35
C ASN A 104 7.29 -30.24 -17.31
N ILE A 105 8.29 -30.45 -16.45
CA ILE A 105 8.65 -29.50 -15.39
C ILE A 105 9.38 -28.29 -15.95
N HIS A 106 10.13 -28.47 -17.05
CA HIS A 106 10.72 -27.34 -17.77
C HIS A 106 9.66 -26.33 -18.20
N ALA A 107 8.45 -26.71 -18.62
CA ALA A 107 7.49 -25.73 -19.14
C ALA A 107 6.97 -24.76 -18.06
N VAL A 108 6.57 -25.27 -16.88
CA VAL A 108 6.04 -24.44 -15.79
C VAL A 108 7.16 -23.62 -15.15
N HIS A 109 8.31 -24.25 -14.89
CA HIS A 109 9.46 -23.56 -14.34
C HIS A 109 9.99 -22.50 -15.32
N LEU A 110 10.04 -22.79 -16.62
CA LEU A 110 10.45 -21.83 -17.65
C LEU A 110 9.42 -20.71 -17.84
N CYS A 111 8.12 -20.97 -17.68
CA CYS A 111 7.10 -19.94 -17.72
C CYS A 111 7.24 -18.97 -16.54
N MET A 112 7.37 -19.50 -15.33
CA MET A 112 7.53 -18.70 -14.12
C MET A 112 8.88 -17.99 -14.08
N PHE A 113 9.96 -18.67 -14.49
CA PHE A 113 11.26 -18.04 -14.68
C PHE A 113 11.18 -16.95 -15.73
N LYS A 114 10.58 -17.19 -16.90
CA LYS A 114 10.39 -16.12 -17.90
C LYS A 114 9.54 -14.97 -17.37
N PHE A 115 8.60 -15.20 -16.46
CA PHE A 115 7.73 -14.16 -15.94
C PHE A 115 8.36 -13.35 -14.79
N PHE A 116 9.09 -14.01 -13.89
CA PHE A 116 9.64 -13.43 -12.66
C PHE A 116 11.17 -13.28 -12.65
N ASN A 117 11.88 -13.65 -13.71
CA ASN A 117 13.33 -13.50 -13.78
C ASN A 117 13.70 -12.01 -13.66
N ALA A 118 14.58 -11.68 -12.72
CA ALA A 118 15.07 -10.33 -12.49
C ALA A 118 15.76 -9.73 -13.74
N GLN A 119 16.28 -10.58 -14.64
CA GLN A 119 16.82 -10.20 -15.95
C GLN A 119 15.75 -10.17 -17.04
N ALA A 120 14.49 -9.89 -16.68
CA ALA A 120 13.36 -9.83 -17.58
C ALA A 120 13.64 -8.94 -18.78
N ALA A 121 13.36 -9.44 -19.98
CA ALA A 121 13.38 -8.62 -21.18
C ALA A 121 12.44 -7.42 -21.01
N TRP A 122 12.73 -6.28 -21.64
CA TRP A 122 11.93 -5.06 -21.46
C TRP A 122 10.42 -5.29 -21.70
N GLN A 123 10.07 -6.19 -22.62
CA GLN A 123 8.68 -6.57 -22.93
C GLN A 123 7.99 -7.25 -21.73
N GLN A 124 8.72 -8.09 -20.99
CA GLN A 124 8.20 -8.76 -19.80
C GLN A 124 7.98 -7.75 -18.68
N LEU A 125 8.89 -6.78 -18.51
CA LEU A 125 8.71 -5.66 -17.60
C LEU A 125 7.42 -4.88 -17.90
N VAL A 126 7.15 -4.59 -19.18
CA VAL A 126 5.89 -3.92 -19.58
C VAL A 126 4.67 -4.78 -19.28
N ILE A 127 4.69 -6.06 -19.67
CA ILE A 127 3.55 -6.96 -19.43
C ILE A 127 3.28 -7.07 -17.93
N TYR A 128 4.33 -7.28 -17.14
CA TYR A 128 4.22 -7.36 -15.69
C TYR A 128 3.65 -6.08 -15.10
N PHE A 129 4.18 -4.93 -15.52
CA PHE A 129 3.68 -3.64 -15.07
C PHE A 129 2.20 -3.45 -15.41
N LEU A 130 1.80 -3.78 -16.64
CA LEU A 130 0.41 -3.71 -17.06
C LEU A 130 -0.49 -4.66 -16.25
N LEU A 131 0.01 -5.83 -15.84
CA LEU A 131 -0.76 -6.77 -15.03
C LEU A 131 -0.89 -6.33 -13.57
N VAL A 132 0.08 -5.60 -13.02
CA VAL A 132 0.12 -5.28 -11.58
C VAL A 132 -0.34 -3.86 -11.27
N ALA A 133 0.02 -2.89 -12.11
CA ALA A 133 -0.17 -1.46 -11.80
C ALA A 133 -1.28 -0.80 -12.64
N LEU A 134 -1.69 -1.40 -13.77
CA LEU A 134 -2.63 -0.75 -14.69
C LEU A 134 -3.98 -0.45 -14.02
N SER A 135 -4.55 -1.41 -13.29
CA SER A 135 -5.81 -1.22 -12.58
C SER A 135 -5.74 -0.06 -11.60
N GLY A 136 -4.66 0.03 -10.82
CA GLY A 136 -4.39 1.15 -9.92
C GLY A 136 -4.29 2.50 -10.62
N ILE A 137 -3.57 2.57 -11.74
CA ILE A 137 -3.42 3.80 -12.51
C ILE A 137 -4.76 4.24 -13.12
N LEU A 138 -5.51 3.30 -13.71
CA LEU A 138 -6.80 3.60 -14.32
C LEU A 138 -7.80 4.13 -13.30
N VAL A 139 -7.85 3.54 -12.10
CA VAL A 139 -8.73 4.02 -11.02
C VAL A 139 -8.31 5.41 -10.56
N VAL A 140 -7.02 5.65 -10.32
CA VAL A 140 -6.54 6.98 -9.89
C VAL A 140 -6.81 8.06 -10.94
N ILE A 141 -6.71 7.74 -12.23
CA ILE A 141 -7.08 8.67 -13.31
C ILE A 141 -8.60 8.89 -13.34
N TYR A 142 -9.39 7.82 -13.16
CA TYR A 142 -10.84 7.88 -13.18
C TYR A 142 -11.40 8.75 -12.03
N GLU A 143 -10.84 8.60 -10.83
CA GLU A 143 -11.26 9.32 -9.61
C GLU A 143 -10.64 10.74 -9.48
N SER A 144 -10.04 11.25 -10.56
CA SER A 144 -9.42 12.58 -10.55
C SER A 144 -10.34 13.65 -11.15
N GLU A 145 -10.28 14.87 -10.61
CA GLU A 145 -11.12 15.99 -11.08
C GLU A 145 -10.89 16.35 -12.56
N LEU A 146 -9.65 16.21 -13.05
CA LEU A 146 -9.22 16.62 -14.38
C LEU A 146 -8.51 15.48 -15.12
N TRP A 147 -9.28 14.53 -15.64
CA TRP A 147 -8.80 13.27 -16.24
C TRP A 147 -7.62 13.44 -17.24
N TYR A 148 -7.60 14.51 -18.04
CA TYR A 148 -6.56 14.75 -19.03
C TYR A 148 -5.21 15.13 -18.40
N TRP A 149 -5.20 16.00 -17.37
CA TRP A 149 -3.99 16.31 -16.60
C TRP A 149 -3.53 15.12 -15.77
N SER A 150 -4.47 14.29 -15.33
CA SER A 150 -4.18 13.07 -14.57
C SER A 150 -3.48 12.01 -15.40
N ILE A 151 -3.79 11.88 -16.69
CA ILE A 151 -3.01 11.03 -17.60
C ILE A 151 -1.54 11.51 -17.65
N VAL A 152 -1.32 12.82 -17.80
CA VAL A 152 0.03 13.40 -17.82
C VAL A 152 0.74 13.18 -16.48
N ALA A 153 0.05 13.43 -15.36
CA ALA A 153 0.56 13.21 -14.01
C ALA A 153 0.95 11.75 -13.78
N ALA A 154 0.10 10.81 -14.22
CA ALA A 154 0.33 9.38 -14.06
C ALA A 154 1.55 8.93 -14.88
N LEU A 155 1.66 9.36 -16.14
CA LEU A 155 2.81 9.06 -16.99
C LEU A 155 4.12 9.65 -16.42
N LEU A 156 4.07 10.88 -15.91
CA LEU A 156 5.21 11.49 -15.22
C LEU A 156 5.59 10.73 -13.95
N GLY A 157 4.60 10.39 -13.11
CA GLY A 157 4.81 9.61 -11.89
C GLY A 157 5.43 8.24 -12.18
N MET A 158 4.92 7.53 -13.19
CA MET A 158 5.51 6.28 -13.69
C MET A 158 6.94 6.48 -14.18
N GLY A 159 7.21 7.53 -14.95
CA GLY A 159 8.55 7.85 -15.44
C GLY A 159 9.54 8.13 -14.31
N ILE A 160 9.11 8.89 -13.29
CA ILE A 160 9.91 9.17 -12.09
C ILE A 160 10.16 7.87 -11.32
N GLY A 161 9.12 7.08 -11.05
CA GLY A 161 9.25 5.79 -10.36
C GLY A 161 10.21 4.83 -11.08
N TYR A 162 10.12 4.76 -12.40
CA TYR A 162 11.04 4.00 -13.24
C TYR A 162 12.48 4.52 -13.18
N PHE A 163 12.68 5.84 -13.21
CA PHE A 163 14.01 6.43 -13.07
C PHE A 163 14.64 6.15 -11.70
N ILE A 164 13.84 6.20 -10.63
CA ILE A 164 14.26 5.83 -9.28
C ILE A 164 14.74 4.37 -9.25
N VAL A 165 14.01 3.45 -9.89
CA VAL A 165 14.43 2.05 -10.04
C VAL A 165 15.79 1.94 -10.74
N ILE A 166 16.00 2.66 -11.86
CA ILE A 166 17.29 2.65 -12.56
C ILE A 166 18.40 3.13 -11.63
N LEU A 167 18.16 4.19 -10.86
CA LEU A 167 19.13 4.74 -9.91
C LEU A 167 19.49 3.72 -8.82
N PHE A 168 18.52 2.93 -8.33
CA PHE A 168 18.77 1.87 -7.36
C PHE A 168 19.59 0.73 -7.95
N CYS A 169 19.25 0.29 -9.16
CA CYS A 169 20.02 -0.72 -9.87
C CYS A 169 21.42 -0.23 -10.23
N LEU A 170 21.60 1.07 -10.49
CA LEU A 170 22.89 1.66 -10.80
C LEU A 170 23.92 1.43 -9.70
N LEU A 171 23.52 1.57 -8.42
CA LEU A 171 24.45 1.35 -7.30
C LEU A 171 24.98 -0.09 -7.29
N ALA A 172 24.11 -1.07 -7.48
CA ALA A 172 24.50 -2.47 -7.56
C ALA A 172 25.29 -2.81 -8.84
N GLN A 173 24.97 -2.14 -9.95
CA GLN A 173 25.70 -2.28 -11.21
C GLN A 173 27.13 -1.75 -11.11
N LEU A 174 27.34 -0.62 -10.40
CA LEU A 174 28.65 -0.03 -10.20
C LEU A 174 29.54 -0.87 -9.27
N THR A 175 28.94 -1.62 -8.35
CA THR A 175 29.68 -2.57 -7.49
C THR A 175 30.02 -3.85 -8.25
N GLU A 176 29.10 -4.36 -9.07
CA GLU A 176 29.32 -5.60 -9.85
C GLU A 176 28.90 -5.44 -11.32
N PRO A 177 29.80 -4.96 -12.20
CA PRO A 177 29.48 -4.65 -13.59
C PRO A 177 29.05 -5.85 -14.45
N THR A 178 29.30 -7.08 -14.00
CA THR A 178 28.90 -8.32 -14.68
C THR A 178 27.42 -8.65 -14.50
N LEU A 179 26.77 -8.03 -13.53
CA LEU A 179 25.35 -8.17 -13.30
C LEU A 179 24.58 -7.39 -14.36
N THR A 180 23.39 -7.84 -14.76
CA THR A 180 22.49 -7.05 -15.59
C THR A 180 21.09 -7.09 -14.98
N LEU A 181 20.81 -6.13 -14.08
CA LEU A 181 19.55 -6.08 -13.31
C LEU A 181 18.32 -5.62 -14.08
N LEU A 182 18.54 -4.93 -15.20
CA LEU A 182 17.53 -4.25 -16.00
C LEU A 182 18.05 -4.20 -17.45
N PRO A 183 17.76 -5.20 -18.30
CA PRO A 183 18.31 -5.25 -19.65
C PRO A 183 17.61 -4.28 -20.62
N ASP A 184 17.06 -3.18 -20.14
CA ASP A 184 16.42 -2.18 -20.99
C ASP A 184 17.45 -1.26 -21.67
N PRO A 185 17.10 -0.63 -22.80
CA PRO A 185 18.02 0.25 -23.51
C PRO A 185 18.40 1.51 -22.73
N VAL A 186 17.49 2.05 -21.91
CA VAL A 186 17.69 3.33 -21.19
C VAL A 186 18.63 3.10 -20.00
N ALA A 187 18.42 2.08 -19.18
CA ALA A 187 19.35 1.79 -18.10
C ALA A 187 20.72 1.37 -18.63
N ARG A 188 20.79 0.57 -19.71
CA ARG A 188 22.08 0.26 -20.36
C ARG A 188 22.82 1.51 -20.82
N TRP A 189 22.13 2.49 -21.39
CA TRP A 189 22.72 3.76 -21.76
C TRP A 189 23.23 4.55 -20.54
N ILE A 190 22.42 4.64 -19.47
CA ILE A 190 22.81 5.30 -18.20
C ILE A 190 24.02 4.62 -17.58
N TRP A 191 24.02 3.28 -17.50
CA TRP A 191 25.11 2.51 -16.92
C TRP A 191 26.40 2.61 -17.73
N ALA A 192 26.32 2.63 -19.06
CA ALA A 192 27.50 2.86 -19.89
C ALA A 192 28.14 4.23 -19.60
N LYS A 193 27.33 5.26 -19.36
CA LYS A 193 27.82 6.58 -18.94
C LYS A 193 28.41 6.56 -17.53
N ALA A 194 27.74 5.90 -16.60
CA ALA A 194 28.19 5.81 -15.21
C ALA A 194 29.46 4.98 -15.06
N GLU A 195 29.62 3.90 -15.81
CA GLU A 195 30.83 3.08 -15.83
C GLU A 195 32.01 3.84 -16.42
N ALA A 196 31.79 4.60 -17.51
CA ALA A 196 32.81 5.49 -18.05
C ALA A 196 33.28 6.54 -17.03
N LEU A 197 32.35 7.07 -16.22
CA LEU A 197 32.67 7.98 -15.13
C LEU A 197 33.41 7.27 -13.98
N ARG A 198 32.98 6.06 -13.62
CA ARG A 198 33.61 5.23 -12.59
C ARG A 198 35.06 4.91 -12.95
N CYS A 199 35.33 4.46 -14.18
CA CYS A 199 36.69 4.20 -14.64
C CYS A 199 37.56 5.46 -14.52
N ARG A 200 37.06 6.63 -14.95
CA ARG A 200 37.80 7.89 -14.85
C ARG A 200 38.13 8.31 -13.40
N LEU A 201 37.22 8.05 -12.46
CA LEU A 201 37.39 8.45 -11.06
C LEU A 201 38.21 7.43 -10.24
N PHE A 202 38.12 6.15 -10.56
CA PHE A 202 38.64 5.06 -9.72
C PHE A 202 39.75 4.22 -10.37
N GLU A 203 40.12 4.43 -11.64
CA GLU A 203 41.32 3.82 -12.26
C GLU A 203 42.63 4.00 -11.47
N PRO A 204 42.89 5.12 -10.76
CA PRO A 204 44.14 5.26 -10.01
C PRO A 204 44.25 4.35 -8.78
N VAL A 205 43.12 3.81 -8.29
CA VAL A 205 43.07 2.97 -7.09
C VAL A 205 43.04 1.52 -7.54
N GLY A 206 44.24 0.97 -7.83
CA GLY A 206 44.43 -0.34 -8.46
C GLY A 206 43.49 -1.43 -7.97
N ARG A 207 42.74 -2.03 -8.92
CA ARG A 207 41.95 -3.25 -8.72
C ARG A 207 42.89 -4.39 -8.32
N LYS A 208 42.95 -4.72 -7.03
CA LYS A 208 43.42 -6.03 -6.62
C LYS A 208 42.29 -7.02 -6.89
N GLU A 209 42.47 -7.87 -7.90
CA GLU A 209 41.62 -9.03 -8.14
C GLU A 209 41.58 -9.88 -6.86
N GLN A 210 40.44 -9.89 -6.17
CA GLN A 210 40.28 -10.74 -4.99
C GLN A 210 40.07 -12.19 -5.45
N PRO A 211 40.76 -13.16 -4.85
CA PRO A 211 40.66 -14.56 -5.23
C PRO A 211 39.26 -15.13 -4.94
N PRO A 212 38.82 -16.13 -5.73
CA PRO A 212 37.44 -16.59 -5.75
C PRO A 212 37.18 -17.66 -4.67
N HIS A 213 37.14 -17.32 -3.38
CA HIS A 213 36.71 -18.32 -2.38
C HIS A 213 35.82 -17.79 -1.24
N LYS A 214 34.66 -18.47 -1.15
CA LYS A 214 33.75 -18.71 0.00
C LYS A 214 33.06 -17.50 0.66
N ARG A 215 31.73 -17.44 0.45
CA ARG A 215 30.73 -16.44 0.91
C ARG A 215 30.76 -15.14 0.11
N ARG A 216 30.40 -15.23 -1.18
CA ARG A 216 30.12 -14.04 -1.99
C ARG A 216 28.78 -13.47 -1.52
N ILE A 217 28.79 -12.22 -1.08
CA ILE A 217 27.58 -11.40 -1.08
C ILE A 217 27.20 -11.28 -2.54
N GLU A 218 26.14 -11.96 -2.96
CA GLU A 218 25.67 -11.83 -4.34
C GLU A 218 25.20 -10.38 -4.55
N PRO A 219 25.39 -9.81 -5.74
CA PRO A 219 25.05 -8.42 -6.04
C PRO A 219 23.57 -8.06 -5.74
N THR A 220 22.69 -9.05 -5.87
CA THR A 220 21.28 -9.01 -5.48
C THR A 220 21.05 -8.61 -4.03
N HIS A 221 21.92 -9.01 -3.10
CA HIS A 221 21.87 -8.61 -1.71
C HIS A 221 22.12 -7.11 -1.53
N TYR A 222 22.94 -6.49 -2.39
CA TYR A 222 23.18 -5.04 -2.32
C TYR A 222 21.92 -4.26 -2.67
N VAL A 223 21.17 -4.69 -3.69
CA VAL A 223 19.90 -4.04 -4.03
C VAL A 223 18.91 -4.19 -2.87
N ALA A 224 18.80 -5.37 -2.29
CA ALA A 224 17.93 -5.59 -1.13
C ALA A 224 18.32 -4.68 0.05
N VAL A 225 19.61 -4.55 0.37
CA VAL A 225 20.10 -3.65 1.43
C VAL A 225 19.78 -2.19 1.10
N VAL A 226 20.03 -1.74 -0.12
CA VAL A 226 19.73 -0.36 -0.54
C VAL A 226 18.24 -0.07 -0.38
N VAL A 227 17.37 -0.95 -0.85
CA VAL A 227 15.92 -0.75 -0.73
C VAL A 227 15.48 -0.75 0.74
N VAL A 228 16.00 -1.65 1.57
CA VAL A 228 15.72 -1.65 3.01
C VAL A 228 16.16 -0.34 3.67
N LEU A 229 17.37 0.15 3.38
CA LEU A 229 17.85 1.43 3.91
C LEU A 229 16.95 2.60 3.51
N ILE A 230 16.42 2.58 2.30
CA ILE A 230 15.49 3.60 1.81
C ILE A 230 14.15 3.50 2.53
N LEU A 231 13.60 2.29 2.69
CA LEU A 231 12.36 2.08 3.43
C LEU A 231 12.49 2.53 4.89
N ILE A 232 13.62 2.24 5.54
CA ILE A 232 13.95 2.76 6.87
C ILE A 232 14.02 4.28 6.85
N SER A 233 14.70 4.88 5.86
CA SER A 233 14.82 6.33 5.75
C SER A 233 13.46 7.01 5.57
N VAL A 234 12.59 6.45 4.73
CA VAL A 234 11.20 6.92 4.54
C VAL A 234 10.43 6.80 5.84
N GLY A 235 10.58 5.69 6.57
CA GLY A 235 9.96 5.50 7.88
C GLY A 235 10.43 6.52 8.92
N ILE A 236 11.73 6.80 8.99
CA ILE A 236 12.31 7.81 9.89
C ILE A 236 11.80 9.21 9.52
N VAL A 237 11.79 9.56 8.24
CA VAL A 237 11.26 10.84 7.75
C VAL A 237 9.79 10.97 8.14
N ALA A 238 8.96 9.95 7.86
CA ALA A 238 7.55 9.95 8.25
C ALA A 238 7.37 10.13 9.77
N TRP A 239 8.20 9.45 10.57
CA TRP A 239 8.18 9.56 12.03
C TRP A 239 8.64 10.93 12.55
N ILE A 240 9.62 11.57 11.91
CA ILE A 240 10.10 12.91 12.29
C ILE A 240 9.05 13.96 11.97
N PHE A 241 8.42 13.87 10.80
CA PHE A 241 7.53 14.93 10.35
C PHE A 241 6.13 14.84 10.95
N GLN A 242 5.69 13.67 11.45
CA GLN A 242 4.45 13.32 12.19
C GLN A 242 3.09 13.78 11.60
N SER A 243 3.05 14.96 11.00
CA SER A 243 1.96 15.50 10.22
C SER A 243 2.19 15.12 8.75
N PRO A 244 1.40 14.19 8.19
CA PRO A 244 1.44 13.96 6.77
C PRO A 244 1.13 15.28 6.05
N PRO A 245 1.88 15.64 5.00
CA PRO A 245 1.50 16.78 4.20
C PRO A 245 0.08 16.56 3.67
N GLN A 246 -0.81 17.53 3.87
CA GLN A 246 -2.24 17.43 3.54
C GLN A 246 -2.51 17.08 2.05
N PHE A 247 -1.50 17.21 1.19
CA PHE A 247 -1.59 16.92 -0.24
C PHE A 247 -1.27 15.47 -0.63
N ILE A 248 -0.82 14.61 0.30
CA ILE A 248 -0.51 13.20 -0.01
C ILE A 248 -1.77 12.35 0.21
N PRO A 249 -2.33 11.75 -0.85
CA PRO A 249 -3.52 10.91 -0.71
C PRO A 249 -3.26 9.69 0.19
N ALA A 250 -4.29 9.27 0.93
CA ALA A 250 -4.27 8.06 1.76
C ALA A 250 -3.76 6.82 0.98
N LEU A 251 -4.07 6.75 -0.31
CA LEU A 251 -3.62 5.69 -1.21
C LEU A 251 -2.10 5.53 -1.28
N VAL A 252 -1.35 6.64 -1.22
CA VAL A 252 0.12 6.61 -1.26
C VAL A 252 0.68 5.88 -0.04
N TYR A 253 0.08 6.09 1.13
CA TYR A 253 0.44 5.38 2.35
C TYR A 253 0.10 3.89 2.25
N ALA A 254 -1.06 3.55 1.68
CA ALA A 254 -1.45 2.16 1.45
C ALA A 254 -0.46 1.43 0.52
N TYR A 255 -0.08 2.02 -0.62
CA TYR A 255 0.93 1.42 -1.50
C TYR A 255 2.31 1.36 -0.85
N THR A 256 2.70 2.39 -0.08
CA THR A 256 3.97 2.37 0.67
C THR A 256 3.99 1.24 1.72
N LEU A 257 2.88 1.00 2.41
CA LEU A 257 2.74 -0.12 3.32
C LEU A 257 2.83 -1.46 2.58
N ILE A 258 2.14 -1.61 1.45
CA ILE A 258 2.23 -2.83 0.62
C ILE A 258 3.68 -3.06 0.15
N LEU A 259 4.37 -2.01 -0.30
CA LEU A 259 5.79 -2.06 -0.65
C LEU A 259 6.63 -2.58 0.52
N PHE A 260 6.46 -2.03 1.72
CA PHE A 260 7.17 -2.48 2.91
C PHE A 260 6.87 -3.96 3.24
N LEU A 261 5.62 -4.37 3.15
CA LEU A 261 5.19 -5.75 3.39
C LEU A 261 5.76 -6.72 2.35
N ILE A 262 5.80 -6.34 1.07
CA ILE A 262 6.41 -7.15 0.00
C ILE A 262 7.86 -7.50 0.36
N TRP A 263 8.66 -6.50 0.73
CA TRP A 263 10.06 -6.71 1.11
C TRP A 263 10.19 -7.53 2.41
N THR A 264 9.36 -7.23 3.41
CA THR A 264 9.38 -7.94 4.70
C THR A 264 9.01 -9.41 4.55
N PHE A 265 7.89 -9.72 3.90
CA PHE A 265 7.45 -11.10 3.67
C PHE A 265 8.40 -11.86 2.76
N SER A 266 8.94 -11.22 1.72
CA SER A 266 9.92 -11.86 0.84
C SER A 266 11.21 -12.20 1.60
N ALA A 267 11.70 -11.28 2.43
CA ALA A 267 12.87 -11.53 3.27
C ALA A 267 12.62 -12.62 4.30
N LEU A 268 11.49 -12.58 5.01
CA LEU A 268 11.12 -13.61 5.98
C LEU A 268 10.97 -14.97 5.32
N ASP A 269 10.25 -15.06 4.20
CA ASP A 269 10.03 -16.33 3.51
C ASP A 269 11.37 -16.94 3.05
N PHE A 270 12.22 -16.12 2.44
CA PHE A 270 13.56 -16.53 2.03
C PHE A 270 14.41 -17.10 3.19
N HIS A 271 14.44 -16.40 4.34
CA HIS A 271 15.29 -16.74 5.48
C HIS A 271 14.70 -17.82 6.40
N LEU A 272 13.38 -17.91 6.49
CA LEU A 272 12.65 -18.85 7.34
C LEU A 272 12.34 -20.17 6.62
N ALA A 273 12.33 -20.17 5.29
CA ALA A 273 12.19 -21.40 4.49
C ALA A 273 13.21 -22.48 4.89
N ARG A 274 14.44 -22.09 5.30
CA ARG A 274 15.46 -23.05 5.77
C ARG A 274 15.08 -23.77 7.07
N PHE A 275 14.13 -23.21 7.83
CA PHE A 275 13.65 -23.74 9.10
C PHE A 275 12.20 -24.27 8.99
N ASN A 276 11.59 -24.21 7.82
CA ASN A 276 10.15 -24.50 7.62
C ASN A 276 9.24 -23.67 8.54
N ILE A 277 9.64 -22.44 8.88
CA ILE A 277 8.83 -21.53 9.70
C ILE A 277 7.99 -20.66 8.77
N ASN A 278 6.69 -20.57 9.04
CA ASN A 278 5.76 -19.73 8.26
C ASN A 278 5.97 -18.24 8.60
N SER A 279 6.25 -17.41 7.59
CA SER A 279 6.45 -15.96 7.74
C SER A 279 5.23 -15.24 8.34
N LEU A 280 4.02 -15.70 8.05
CA LEU A 280 2.80 -15.15 8.64
C LEU A 280 2.74 -15.39 10.14
N ALA A 281 3.17 -16.57 10.60
CA ALA A 281 3.21 -16.89 12.03
C ALA A 281 4.20 -15.99 12.77
N VAL A 282 5.37 -15.70 12.16
CA VAL A 282 6.34 -14.76 12.73
C VAL A 282 5.78 -13.35 12.82
N LEU A 283 5.07 -12.89 11.79
CA LEU A 283 4.41 -11.58 11.84
C LEU A 283 3.34 -11.52 12.94
N ILE A 284 2.50 -12.55 13.08
CA ILE A 284 1.47 -12.61 14.14
C ILE A 284 2.12 -12.55 15.52
N VAL A 285 3.18 -13.32 15.75
CA VAL A 285 3.94 -13.28 17.01
C VAL A 285 4.55 -11.90 17.23
N PHE A 286 5.13 -11.30 16.19
CA PHE A 286 5.70 -9.95 16.28
C PHE A 286 4.65 -8.91 16.65
N VAL A 287 3.50 -8.91 15.98
CA VAL A 287 2.38 -7.98 16.26
C VAL A 287 1.85 -8.20 17.67
N PHE A 288 1.65 -9.46 18.08
CA PHE A 288 1.18 -9.80 19.42
C PHE A 288 2.16 -9.34 20.51
N VAL A 289 3.46 -9.63 20.35
CA VAL A 289 4.50 -9.19 21.29
C VAL A 289 4.62 -7.67 21.32
N SER A 290 4.54 -7.00 20.17
CA SER A 290 4.57 -5.54 20.10
C SER A 290 3.39 -4.96 20.84
N TYR A 291 2.18 -5.47 20.61
CA TYR A 291 0.96 -5.05 21.32
C TYR A 291 1.13 -5.18 22.84
N LEU A 292 1.60 -6.33 23.32
CA LEU A 292 1.86 -6.55 24.76
C LEU A 292 2.96 -5.64 25.33
N ALA A 293 3.92 -5.21 24.52
CA ALA A 293 5.07 -4.44 24.98
C ALA A 293 4.82 -2.92 24.99
N THR A 294 3.98 -2.42 24.08
CA THR A 294 3.82 -0.97 23.86
C THR A 294 2.43 -0.43 24.19
N ASP A 295 1.48 -1.29 24.61
CA ASP A 295 0.12 -0.89 25.01
C ASP A 295 -0.50 0.10 24.01
N MET A 296 -0.41 -0.23 22.70
CA MET A 296 -0.76 0.69 21.60
C MET A 296 -2.26 0.89 21.43
N ASP A 297 -3.04 0.73 22.49
CA ASP A 297 -4.42 1.16 22.46
C ASP A 297 -4.42 2.67 22.22
N HIS A 298 -4.95 3.09 21.08
CA HIS A 298 -5.16 4.49 20.79
C HIS A 298 -6.29 5.00 21.69
N SER A 299 -5.93 5.41 22.90
CA SER A 299 -6.81 6.14 23.78
C SER A 299 -6.86 7.59 23.32
N PHE A 300 -8.04 8.07 22.96
CA PHE A 300 -8.28 9.50 22.91
C PHE A 300 -8.37 9.99 24.35
N GLU A 301 -7.49 10.90 24.76
CA GLU A 301 -7.65 11.61 26.02
C GLU A 301 -8.95 12.41 25.93
N ILE A 302 -10.01 11.88 26.53
CA ILE A 302 -11.22 12.64 26.75
C ILE A 302 -10.90 13.55 27.93
N SER A 303 -10.69 14.84 27.66
CA SER A 303 -10.69 15.85 28.72
C SER A 303 -12.05 15.80 29.41
N VAL A 304 -12.12 15.05 30.50
CA VAL A 304 -13.28 15.07 31.39
C VAL A 304 -13.28 16.45 32.01
N THR A 305 -14.12 17.35 31.50
CA THR A 305 -14.44 18.55 32.24
C THR A 305 -15.01 18.08 33.59
N ASP A 306 -14.37 18.46 34.71
CA ASP A 306 -14.70 18.02 36.09
C ASP A 306 -16.17 18.24 36.51
N THR A 307 -16.94 18.93 35.69
CA THR A 307 -18.39 18.82 35.70
C THR A 307 -18.80 17.44 35.21
N VAL A 308 -18.87 16.48 36.15
CA VAL A 308 -19.78 15.33 36.03
C VAL A 308 -21.16 15.92 35.79
N ALA A 309 -21.54 16.08 34.52
CA ALA A 309 -22.88 16.45 34.16
C ALA A 309 -23.78 15.41 34.81
N GLN A 310 -24.67 15.87 35.69
CA GLN A 310 -25.59 15.00 36.41
C GLN A 310 -26.30 14.14 35.37
N ALA A 311 -26.15 12.81 35.47
CA ALA A 311 -26.68 11.90 34.48
C ALA A 311 -28.20 12.12 34.38
N LEU A 312 -28.65 12.73 33.28
CA LEU A 312 -30.06 13.01 33.06
C LEU A 312 -30.81 11.69 32.88
N THR A 313 -31.90 11.52 33.61
CA THR A 313 -32.83 10.43 33.36
C THR A 313 -33.49 10.61 31.99
N PRO A 314 -33.96 9.52 31.34
CA PRO A 314 -34.69 9.64 30.08
C PRO A 314 -35.88 10.61 30.14
N VAL A 315 -36.52 10.71 31.32
CA VAL A 315 -37.62 11.65 31.57
C VAL A 315 -37.14 13.09 31.60
N GLU A 316 -35.97 13.36 32.19
CA GLU A 316 -35.38 14.71 32.20
C GLU A 316 -34.88 15.13 30.81
N VAL A 317 -34.28 14.21 30.06
CA VAL A 317 -33.92 14.42 28.65
C VAL A 317 -35.17 14.72 27.83
N ALA A 318 -36.27 14.00 28.05
CA ALA A 318 -37.52 14.23 27.34
C ALA A 318 -38.21 15.55 27.71
N LYS A 319 -38.10 15.98 28.97
CA LYS A 319 -38.65 17.27 29.46
C LYS A 319 -37.88 18.48 28.92
N GLY A 320 -36.58 18.33 28.65
CA GLY A 320 -35.73 19.40 28.12
C GLY A 320 -35.49 20.56 29.11
N SER A 321 -34.64 21.51 28.71
CA SER A 321 -34.25 22.68 29.52
C SER A 321 -34.98 23.99 29.17
N ARG A 322 -35.73 24.01 28.06
CA ARG A 322 -36.47 25.18 27.56
C ARG A 322 -37.88 24.77 27.13
N GLN A 323 -38.85 25.67 27.31
CA GLN A 323 -40.29 25.56 27.02
C GLN A 323 -40.63 25.25 25.53
N LYS A 324 -40.10 24.18 24.96
CA LYS A 324 -40.43 23.74 23.60
C LYS A 324 -41.00 22.33 23.67
N ASP A 325 -42.18 22.16 23.08
CA ASP A 325 -43.00 20.94 23.17
C ASP A 325 -42.47 19.78 22.29
N ASN A 326 -41.44 20.01 21.48
CA ASN A 326 -40.94 19.03 20.52
C ASN A 326 -39.73 18.27 21.06
N LEU A 327 -39.82 16.94 21.04
CA LEU A 327 -38.71 16.02 21.26
C LEU A 327 -38.19 15.53 19.90
N VAL A 328 -37.00 15.96 19.49
CA VAL A 328 -36.35 15.45 18.28
C VAL A 328 -35.26 14.45 18.65
N VAL A 329 -35.34 13.27 18.04
CA VAL A 329 -34.34 12.21 18.15
C VAL A 329 -33.67 12.05 16.80
N VAL A 330 -32.35 12.17 16.78
CA VAL A 330 -31.53 11.91 15.60
C VAL A 330 -31.01 10.49 15.68
N VAL A 331 -31.21 9.73 14.62
CA VAL A 331 -30.62 8.41 14.45
C VAL A 331 -29.77 8.40 13.19
N SER A 332 -28.51 7.96 13.31
CA SER A 332 -27.63 7.78 12.16
C SER A 332 -27.05 6.38 12.11
N SER A 333 -26.99 5.82 10.90
CA SER A 333 -26.38 4.53 10.63
C SER A 333 -24.85 4.62 10.60
N GLY A 334 -24.21 3.47 10.62
CA GLY A 334 -22.76 3.36 10.41
C GLY A 334 -22.40 3.34 8.93
N GLY A 335 -21.13 3.57 8.64
CA GLY A 335 -20.61 3.58 7.26
C GLY A 335 -19.26 4.26 7.12
N GLY A 336 -18.41 4.15 8.15
CA GLY A 336 -17.07 4.75 8.16
C GLY A 336 -17.08 6.25 7.88
N ILE A 337 -16.09 6.71 7.10
CA ILE A 337 -15.89 8.13 6.83
C ILE A 337 -17.09 8.79 6.11
N LYS A 338 -17.76 8.06 5.20
CA LYS A 338 -18.95 8.59 4.49
C LYS A 338 -20.11 8.83 5.44
N ALA A 339 -20.39 7.90 6.35
CA ALA A 339 -21.43 8.10 7.36
C ALA A 339 -21.09 9.23 8.33
N ALA A 340 -19.80 9.42 8.65
CA ALA A 340 -19.36 10.55 9.46
C ALA A 340 -19.67 11.88 8.75
N ALA A 341 -19.18 12.05 7.51
CA ALA A 341 -19.42 13.25 6.72
C ALA A 341 -20.91 13.53 6.48
N TRP A 342 -21.70 12.51 6.11
CA TRP A 342 -23.15 12.65 5.88
C TRP A 342 -23.89 13.05 7.16
N THR A 343 -23.53 12.45 8.30
CA THR A 343 -24.17 12.78 9.58
C THR A 343 -23.87 14.23 9.97
N THR A 344 -22.62 14.67 9.83
CA THR A 344 -22.22 16.06 10.11
C THR A 344 -22.96 17.03 9.21
N LEU A 345 -23.00 16.78 7.89
CA LEU A 345 -23.63 17.66 6.91
C LEU A 345 -25.14 17.72 7.06
N ALA A 346 -25.80 16.57 7.22
CA ALA A 346 -27.24 16.54 7.40
C ALA A 346 -27.67 17.30 8.66
N LEU A 347 -26.96 17.13 9.78
CA LEU A 347 -27.24 17.86 11.02
C LEU A 347 -27.03 19.36 10.85
N ARG A 348 -25.90 19.76 10.24
CA ARG A 348 -25.63 21.16 9.91
C ARG A 348 -26.76 21.75 9.07
N ASP A 349 -27.06 21.16 7.93
CA ASP A 349 -28.00 21.73 6.96
C ASP A 349 -29.42 21.78 7.51
N LEU A 350 -29.83 20.77 8.31
CA LEU A 350 -31.11 20.78 9.01
C LEU A 350 -31.21 21.95 9.99
N ILE A 351 -30.15 22.27 10.72
CA ILE A 351 -30.15 23.37 11.71
C ILE A 351 -30.00 24.72 11.03
N MET A 352 -29.21 24.83 9.98
CA MET A 352 -29.15 26.03 9.15
C MET A 352 -30.50 26.36 8.54
N THR A 353 -31.27 25.34 8.16
CA THR A 353 -32.64 25.51 7.64
C THR A 353 -33.64 25.81 8.76
N ARG A 354 -33.47 25.21 9.94
CA ARG A 354 -34.35 25.35 11.10
C ARG A 354 -33.53 25.52 12.38
N PRO A 355 -33.10 26.75 12.71
CA PRO A 355 -32.23 27.00 13.86
C PRO A 355 -32.81 26.53 15.20
N GLU A 356 -34.15 26.47 15.31
CA GLU A 356 -34.80 25.96 16.52
C GLU A 356 -34.49 24.48 16.79
N LEU A 357 -34.08 23.72 15.78
CA LEU A 357 -33.82 22.29 15.87
C LEU A 357 -32.66 21.97 16.82
N ALA A 358 -31.64 22.83 16.88
CA ALA A 358 -30.53 22.65 17.84
C ALA A 358 -31.03 22.64 19.29
N ASP A 359 -32.06 23.43 19.58
CA ASP A 359 -32.75 23.50 20.88
C ASP A 359 -33.85 22.43 21.03
N GLU A 360 -34.15 21.61 20.02
CA GLU A 360 -35.17 20.55 20.04
C GLU A 360 -34.57 19.13 19.99
N ILE A 361 -33.34 18.98 19.50
CA ILE A 361 -32.61 17.72 19.53
C ILE A 361 -32.32 17.37 20.99
N ARG A 362 -32.80 16.20 21.43
CA ARG A 362 -32.65 15.70 22.80
C ARG A 362 -31.80 14.46 22.89
N LEU A 363 -31.78 13.68 21.81
CA LEU A 363 -31.02 12.44 21.75
C LEU A 363 -30.44 12.27 20.35
N ILE A 364 -29.16 11.89 20.31
CA ILE A 364 -28.46 11.50 19.10
C ILE A 364 -27.98 10.06 19.32
N SER A 365 -28.54 9.12 18.57
CA SER A 365 -28.19 7.69 18.64
C SER A 365 -27.51 7.29 17.33
N THR A 366 -26.23 6.98 17.40
CA THR A 366 -25.40 6.73 16.22
C THR A 366 -24.50 5.54 16.43
N VAL A 367 -24.02 4.95 15.34
CA VAL A 367 -23.11 3.81 15.37
C VAL A 367 -21.95 4.01 14.40
N SER A 368 -20.75 3.54 14.77
CA SER A 368 -19.55 3.55 13.93
C SER A 368 -19.24 4.95 13.36
N GLY A 369 -19.11 5.11 12.04
CA GLY A 369 -18.85 6.38 11.39
C GLY A 369 -19.85 7.49 11.72
N GLY A 370 -21.14 7.17 11.84
CA GLY A 370 -22.15 8.14 12.24
C GLY A 370 -21.90 8.74 13.64
N THR A 371 -21.23 8.00 14.53
CA THR A 371 -20.81 8.49 15.85
C THR A 371 -19.73 9.54 15.73
N VAL A 372 -18.76 9.36 14.82
CA VAL A 372 -17.72 10.37 14.55
C VAL A 372 -18.34 11.66 14.03
N GLY A 373 -19.28 11.56 13.07
CA GLY A 373 -19.96 12.74 12.53
C GLY A 373 -20.83 13.47 13.56
N ALA A 374 -21.59 12.72 14.37
CA ALA A 374 -22.36 13.30 15.46
C ALA A 374 -21.48 13.95 16.54
N ALA A 375 -20.35 13.33 16.90
CA ALA A 375 -19.40 13.89 17.86
C ALA A 375 -18.78 15.18 17.33
N TYR A 376 -18.44 15.25 16.04
CA TYR A 376 -17.95 16.47 15.40
C TYR A 376 -18.98 17.61 15.50
N TYR A 377 -20.23 17.32 15.13
CA TYR A 377 -21.33 18.28 15.24
C TYR A 377 -21.54 18.78 16.69
N LEU A 378 -21.55 17.87 17.67
CA LEU A 378 -21.69 18.23 19.09
C LEU A 378 -20.51 19.07 19.58
N ASN A 379 -19.29 18.73 19.16
CA ASN A 379 -18.10 19.50 19.50
C ASN A 379 -18.20 20.94 19.01
N GLU A 380 -18.63 21.14 17.77
CA GLU A 380 -18.85 22.49 17.22
C GLU A 380 -19.90 23.26 18.02
N LEU A 381 -21.09 22.68 18.25
CA LEU A 381 -22.14 23.29 19.07
C LEU A 381 -21.65 23.77 20.45
N CYS A 382 -20.73 23.02 21.07
CA CYS A 382 -20.19 23.36 22.38
C CYS A 382 -19.14 24.49 22.33
N HIS A 383 -18.40 24.64 21.24
CA HIS A 383 -17.29 25.59 21.13
C HIS A 383 -17.69 26.90 20.42
N SER A 384 -18.72 26.87 19.58
CA SER A 384 -19.16 28.00 18.79
C SER A 384 -20.68 28.14 18.91
N PRO A 385 -21.20 29.24 19.50
CA PRO A 385 -22.63 29.53 19.47
C PRO A 385 -23.11 29.61 18.02
N ILE A 386 -24.33 29.13 17.76
CA ILE A 386 -24.98 29.08 16.43
C ILE A 386 -24.95 30.45 15.72
N ASP A 387 -24.90 31.54 16.47
CA ASP A 387 -24.89 32.92 15.98
C ASP A 387 -23.50 33.42 15.54
N SER A 388 -22.43 32.61 15.67
CA SER A 388 -21.08 33.02 15.29
C SER A 388 -20.83 32.82 13.77
N PRO A 389 -20.32 33.84 13.05
CA PRO A 389 -20.10 33.76 11.59
C PRO A 389 -18.99 32.78 11.17
N HIS A 390 -18.29 32.17 12.13
CA HIS A 390 -17.23 31.18 11.89
C HIS A 390 -17.74 29.72 11.94
N PHE A 391 -19.00 29.50 12.28
CA PHE A 391 -19.51 28.18 12.68
C PHE A 391 -19.51 27.11 11.55
N TRP A 392 -19.45 27.50 10.27
CA TRP A 392 -19.66 26.56 9.15
C TRP A 392 -18.79 26.78 7.90
N ASN A 393 -17.61 27.38 8.01
CA ASN A 393 -16.77 27.66 6.84
C ASN A 393 -16.16 26.40 6.18
N ASP A 394 -16.15 25.24 6.86
CA ASP A 394 -15.59 23.98 6.31
C ASP A 394 -16.59 23.18 5.45
N LYS A 395 -17.68 23.82 5.00
CA LYS A 395 -18.69 23.17 4.16
C LYS A 395 -18.09 22.51 2.92
N ASP A 396 -17.17 23.20 2.26
CA ASP A 396 -16.57 22.74 1.02
C ASP A 396 -15.65 21.53 1.25
N GLU A 397 -15.02 21.39 2.42
CA GLU A 397 -14.21 20.20 2.74
C GLU A 397 -15.08 18.98 3.03
N ILE A 398 -16.17 19.14 3.77
CA ILE A 398 -17.03 18.01 4.12
C ILE A 398 -17.87 17.57 2.90
N GLU A 399 -18.29 18.50 2.04
CA GLU A 399 -18.96 18.15 0.77
C GLU A 399 -18.02 17.45 -0.22
N LYS A 400 -16.71 17.74 -0.19
CA LYS A 400 -15.71 16.96 -0.94
C LYS A 400 -15.62 15.52 -0.44
N MET A 401 -15.66 15.28 0.87
CA MET A 401 -15.63 13.91 1.42
C MET A 401 -16.83 13.04 1.05
N LEU A 402 -17.93 13.64 0.58
CA LEU A 402 -19.16 12.93 0.21
C LEU A 402 -19.28 12.60 -1.27
N ASN A 403 -18.67 13.41 -2.12
CA ASN A 403 -18.63 13.20 -3.57
C ASN A 403 -17.47 12.30 -3.95
#